data_AF-A0A3S8Z8R5-F1
#
_entry.id   AF-A0A3S8Z8R5-F1
#
_cell.length_a   1.000
_cell.length_b   1.000
_cell.length_c   1.000
_cell.angle_alpha   90.00
_cell.angle_beta   90.00
_cell.angle_gamma   90.00
#
_symmetry.space_group_name_H-M   'P 1'
#
loop_
_entity.id
_entity.type
_entity.pdbx_description
1 polymer ?
#
loop_
_entity_poly.entity_id
_entity_poly.type
_entity_poly.pdbx_seq_one_letter_code
_entity_poly.pdbx_strand_id
1 'polypeptide(L)'
;MRSELRVHGPAWARAGTEIVTLAGLASFIAAFWFDGVAVALMALVLLGLAVARVAALPAVLQILTGLTLIGAAWASLLDWYDTYAWLDLVVHVAANGLLAVLVMVVLWRTGRLPRGIPGDTIVIVTTALGALLAVIWEMGEWLGHTYLEQSIGVGYDDTISDMTAGVAGSLIAGILLARRRGGPQ
;
A
#
# COMPACT_ATOMS: atom_id res chain seq x y z
N MET A 1 21.09 -2.91 17.79
CA MET A 1 20.02 -2.95 16.76
C MET A 1 18.73 -2.52 17.41
N ARG A 2 18.10 -1.41 16.96
CA ARG A 2 16.86 -0.88 17.59
C ARG A 2 15.75 -1.93 17.52
N SER A 3 15.00 -2.09 18.61
CA SER A 3 13.93 -3.10 18.74
C SER A 3 12.87 -2.99 17.64
N GLU A 4 12.64 -1.78 17.14
CA GLU A 4 11.63 -1.44 16.13
C GLU A 4 11.89 -2.07 14.75
N LEU A 5 13.12 -2.50 14.45
CA LEU A 5 13.47 -3.12 13.17
C LEU A 5 13.35 -4.65 13.19
N ARG A 6 13.15 -5.26 14.36
CA ARG A 6 13.04 -6.72 14.49
C ARG A 6 11.64 -7.18 14.15
N VAL A 7 11.54 -8.09 13.19
CA VAL A 7 10.31 -8.84 12.93
C VAL A 7 10.24 -10.00 13.92
N HIS A 8 9.27 -9.94 14.83
CA HIS A 8 9.02 -11.00 15.80
C HIS A 8 8.18 -12.10 15.16
N GLY A 9 8.53 -13.36 15.42
CA GLY A 9 7.76 -14.50 14.93
C GLY A 9 8.63 -15.69 14.47
N PRO A 10 8.00 -16.68 13.83
CA PRO A 10 8.67 -17.86 13.29
C PRO A 10 9.70 -17.50 12.20
N ALA A 11 10.59 -18.42 11.85
CA ALA A 11 11.66 -18.17 10.88
C ALA A 11 11.15 -17.67 9.52
N TRP A 12 10.02 -18.19 9.03
CA TRP A 12 9.42 -17.76 7.76
C TRP A 12 8.99 -16.29 7.79
N ALA A 13 8.55 -15.78 8.95
CA ALA A 13 8.08 -14.40 9.09
C ALA A 13 9.24 -13.42 8.87
N ARG A 14 10.39 -13.70 9.48
CA ARG A 14 11.62 -12.91 9.29
C ARG A 14 12.11 -13.01 7.85
N ALA A 15 12.32 -14.24 7.37
CA ALA A 15 12.82 -14.48 6.02
C ALA A 15 11.94 -13.82 4.95
N GLY A 16 10.61 -13.97 5.02
CA GLY A 16 9.69 -13.36 4.07
C GLY A 16 9.77 -11.83 4.06
N THR A 17 9.78 -11.18 5.24
CA THR A 17 9.90 -9.72 5.32
C THR A 17 11.25 -9.21 4.82
N GLU A 18 12.33 -9.96 5.05
CA GLU A 18 13.67 -9.62 4.56
C GLU A 18 13.76 -9.76 3.04
N ILE A 19 13.24 -10.86 2.48
CA ILE A 19 13.18 -11.07 1.03
C ILE A 19 12.43 -9.92 0.35
N VAL A 20 11.25 -9.55 0.85
CA VAL A 20 10.47 -8.43 0.30
C VAL A 20 11.23 -7.11 0.41
N THR A 21 11.93 -6.88 1.52
CA THR A 21 12.73 -5.66 1.71
C THR A 21 13.89 -5.60 0.72
N LEU A 22 14.61 -6.71 0.55
CA LEU A 22 15.70 -6.81 -0.41
C LEU A 22 15.21 -6.69 -1.85
N ALA A 23 14.05 -7.27 -2.17
CA ALA A 23 13.42 -7.12 -3.49
C ALA A 23 13.04 -5.66 -3.77
N GLY A 24 12.50 -4.93 -2.78
CA GLY A 24 12.22 -3.51 -2.90
C GLY A 24 13.49 -2.68 -3.12
N LEU A 25 14.56 -2.95 -2.37
CA LEU A 25 15.85 -2.28 -2.54
C LEU A 25 16.47 -2.57 -3.91
N ALA A 26 16.43 -3.83 -4.35
CA ALA A 26 16.90 -4.23 -5.67
C ALA A 26 16.08 -3.55 -6.78
N SER A 27 14.76 -3.45 -6.62
CA SER A 27 13.87 -2.76 -7.57
C SER A 27 14.19 -1.27 -7.66
N PHE A 28 14.43 -0.60 -6.53
CA PHE A 28 14.86 0.79 -6.51
C PHE A 28 16.22 1.02 -7.18
N ILE A 29 17.19 0.14 -6.94
CA ILE A 29 18.48 0.20 -7.65
C ILE A 29 18.27 0.00 -9.15
N ALA A 30 17.46 -0.99 -9.54
CA ALA A 30 17.14 -1.28 -10.94
C ALA A 30 16.45 -0.10 -11.65
N ALA A 31 15.67 0.71 -10.94
CA ALA A 31 14.98 1.87 -11.48
C ALA A 31 15.93 2.90 -12.13
N PHE A 32 17.20 2.97 -11.70
CA PHE A 32 18.20 3.88 -12.28
C PHE A 32 18.63 3.48 -13.70
N TRP A 33 18.25 2.28 -14.19
CA TRP A 33 18.40 1.88 -15.59
C TRP A 33 17.24 2.31 -16.48
N PHE A 34 16.20 2.92 -15.90
CA PHE A 34 15.05 3.48 -16.60
C PHE A 34 15.16 5.02 -16.61
N ASP A 35 14.12 5.73 -16.19
CA ASP A 35 14.05 7.18 -16.16
C ASP A 35 13.83 7.74 -14.74
N GLY A 36 13.73 9.07 -14.63
CA GLY A 36 13.52 9.74 -13.36
C GLY A 36 12.17 9.45 -12.70
N VAL A 37 11.13 9.16 -13.49
CA VAL A 37 9.79 8.81 -12.99
C VAL A 37 9.84 7.42 -12.36
N ALA A 38 10.52 6.47 -12.99
CA ALA A 38 10.74 5.13 -12.46
C ALA A 38 11.49 5.17 -11.11
N VAL A 39 12.54 5.99 -11.00
CA VAL A 39 13.27 6.17 -9.73
C VAL A 39 12.35 6.75 -8.65
N ALA A 40 11.52 7.75 -8.98
CA ALA A 40 10.58 8.35 -8.04
C ALA A 40 9.50 7.35 -7.56
N LEU A 41 8.93 6.57 -8.49
CA LEU A 41 7.95 5.53 -8.19
C LEU A 41 8.53 4.45 -7.27
N MET A 42 9.72 3.94 -7.57
CA MET A 42 10.36 2.92 -6.73
C MET A 42 10.84 3.50 -5.39
N ALA A 43 11.18 4.79 -5.32
CA ALA A 43 11.44 5.47 -4.05
C ALA A 43 10.17 5.52 -3.18
N LEU A 44 9.01 5.78 -3.78
CA LEU A 44 7.71 5.76 -3.09
C LEU A 44 7.37 4.34 -2.58
N VAL A 45 7.64 3.30 -3.37
CA VAL A 45 7.53 1.89 -2.92
C VAL A 45 8.42 1.65 -1.70
N LEU A 46 9.70 2.03 -1.77
CA LEU A 46 10.62 1.91 -0.63
C LEU A 46 10.14 2.63 0.61
N LEU A 47 9.56 3.83 0.47
CA LEU A 47 8.96 4.55 1.57
C LEU A 47 7.82 3.74 2.20
N GLY A 48 6.93 3.15 1.38
CA GLY A 48 5.86 2.27 1.86
C GLY A 48 6.38 1.07 2.66
N LEU A 49 7.42 0.39 2.16
CA LEU A 49 8.09 -0.71 2.85
C LEU A 49 8.74 -0.25 4.16
N ALA A 50 9.41 0.89 4.15
CA ALA A 50 10.05 1.47 5.33
C ALA A 50 9.02 1.83 6.41
N VAL A 51 7.90 2.47 6.03
CA VAL A 51 6.81 2.79 6.95
C VAL A 51 6.19 1.51 7.51
N ALA A 52 5.94 0.48 6.69
CA ALA A 52 5.41 -0.80 7.16
C ALA A 52 6.35 -1.46 8.20
N ARG A 53 7.67 -1.32 8.01
CA ARG A 53 8.68 -1.82 8.95
C ARG A 53 8.74 -1.02 10.24
N VAL A 54 8.81 0.31 10.18
CA VAL A 54 8.90 1.20 11.35
C VAL A 54 7.62 1.16 12.18
N ALA A 55 6.46 1.09 11.51
CA ALA A 55 5.18 0.84 12.15
C ALA A 55 5.04 -0.61 12.66
N ALA A 56 6.09 -1.43 12.55
CA ALA A 56 6.23 -2.83 12.92
C ALA A 56 4.96 -3.65 12.70
N LEU A 57 4.40 -3.56 11.49
CA LEU A 57 3.23 -4.34 11.09
C LEU A 57 3.47 -5.84 11.33
N PRO A 58 2.43 -6.63 11.58
CA PRO A 58 2.53 -8.09 11.53
C PRO A 58 3.23 -8.54 10.25
N ALA A 59 4.09 -9.56 10.33
CA ALA A 59 4.93 -10.00 9.20
C ALA A 59 4.11 -10.27 7.93
N VAL A 60 2.92 -10.87 8.06
CA VAL A 60 2.01 -11.11 6.95
C VAL A 60 1.62 -9.80 6.24
N LEU A 61 1.28 -8.76 7.00
CA LEU A 61 0.92 -7.47 6.41
C LEU A 61 2.12 -6.80 5.76
N GLN A 62 3.32 -6.88 6.36
CA GLN A 62 4.54 -6.37 5.72
C GLN A 62 4.82 -7.07 4.38
N ILE A 63 4.67 -8.40 4.33
CA ILE A 63 4.89 -9.19 3.12
C ILE A 63 3.84 -8.85 2.06
N LEU A 64 2.55 -8.86 2.42
CA LEU A 64 1.46 -8.55 1.49
C LEU A 64 1.57 -7.13 0.94
N THR A 65 1.79 -6.14 1.81
CA THR A 65 1.99 -4.74 1.38
C THR A 65 3.19 -4.64 0.45
N GLY A 66 4.34 -5.21 0.82
CA GLY A 66 5.53 -5.06 -0.01
C GLY A 66 5.44 -5.79 -1.35
N LEU A 67 4.89 -7.01 -1.39
CA LEU A 67 4.64 -7.72 -2.66
C LEU A 67 3.68 -6.95 -3.56
N THR A 68 2.61 -6.39 -2.98
CA THR A 68 1.62 -5.63 -3.74
C THR A 68 2.24 -4.35 -4.32
N LEU A 69 2.97 -3.57 -3.52
CA LEU A 69 3.58 -2.32 -3.98
C LEU A 69 4.71 -2.54 -4.99
N ILE A 70 5.56 -3.55 -4.77
CA ILE A 70 6.61 -3.91 -5.73
C ILE A 70 5.97 -4.40 -7.05
N GLY A 71 4.97 -5.27 -6.96
CA GLY A 71 4.25 -5.79 -8.11
C GLY A 71 3.55 -4.68 -8.90
N ALA A 72 2.88 -3.75 -8.22
CA ALA A 72 2.23 -2.59 -8.82
C ALA A 72 3.22 -1.71 -9.60
N ALA A 73 4.36 -1.39 -8.98
CA ALA A 73 5.36 -0.55 -9.63
C ALA A 73 5.98 -1.23 -10.86
N TRP A 74 6.27 -2.53 -10.79
CA TRP A 74 6.75 -3.26 -11.97
C TRP A 74 5.67 -3.44 -13.04
N ALA A 75 4.41 -3.64 -12.67
CA ALA A 75 3.30 -3.68 -13.62
C ALA A 75 3.17 -2.36 -14.38
N SER A 76 3.34 -1.23 -13.70
CA SER A 76 3.41 0.09 -14.33
C SER A 76 4.64 0.23 -15.24
N LEU A 77 5.85 -0.07 -14.76
CA LEU A 77 7.09 0.10 -15.55
C LEU A 77 7.20 -0.82 -16.77
N LEU A 78 6.43 -1.90 -16.81
CA LEU A 78 6.41 -2.87 -17.91
C LEU A 78 5.14 -2.77 -18.76
N ASP A 79 4.34 -1.72 -18.58
CA ASP A 79 3.09 -1.45 -19.31
C ASP A 79 2.09 -2.63 -19.25
N TRP A 80 2.06 -3.34 -18.11
CA TRP A 80 1.16 -4.47 -17.92
C TRP A 80 -0.29 -4.05 -17.75
N TYR A 81 -0.55 -2.82 -17.28
CA TYR A 81 -1.91 -2.29 -17.17
C TYR A 81 -2.56 -2.09 -18.54
N ASP A 82 -1.79 -1.68 -19.55
CA ASP A 82 -2.26 -1.60 -20.94
C ASP A 82 -2.59 -2.98 -21.51
N THR A 83 -1.82 -3.99 -21.12
CA THR A 83 -2.01 -5.37 -21.60
C THR A 83 -3.18 -6.06 -20.87
N TYR A 84 -3.36 -5.77 -19.58
CA TYR A 84 -4.31 -6.42 -18.69
C TYR A 84 -5.08 -5.38 -17.88
N ALA A 85 -6.06 -4.71 -18.50
CA ALA A 85 -6.82 -3.62 -17.86
C ALA A 85 -7.47 -3.97 -16.50
N TRP A 86 -7.80 -5.24 -16.25
CA TRP A 86 -8.35 -5.66 -14.95
C TRP A 86 -7.31 -5.66 -13.82
N LEU A 87 -6.02 -5.75 -14.16
CA LEU A 87 -4.93 -5.83 -13.20
C LEU A 87 -4.86 -4.57 -12.35
N ASP A 88 -5.10 -3.42 -12.97
CA ASP A 88 -5.02 -2.12 -12.32
C ASP A 88 -6.04 -2.00 -11.19
N LEU A 89 -7.32 -2.28 -11.49
CA LEU A 89 -8.37 -2.35 -10.47
C LEU A 89 -8.05 -3.33 -9.33
N VAL A 90 -7.44 -4.48 -9.63
CA VAL A 90 -7.03 -5.45 -8.60
C VAL A 90 -5.92 -4.88 -7.71
N VAL A 91 -4.96 -4.18 -8.31
CA VAL A 91 -3.90 -3.48 -7.57
C VAL A 91 -4.50 -2.37 -6.72
N HIS A 92 -5.43 -1.56 -7.24
CA HIS A 92 -6.10 -0.51 -6.48
C HIS A 92 -6.86 -1.08 -5.27
N VAL A 93 -7.61 -2.18 -5.44
CA VAL A 93 -8.26 -2.88 -4.32
C VAL A 93 -7.23 -3.34 -3.28
N ALA A 94 -6.16 -4.02 -3.72
CA ALA A 94 -5.20 -4.64 -2.82
C ALA A 94 -4.31 -3.60 -2.11
N ALA A 95 -3.68 -2.71 -2.87
CA ALA A 95 -2.75 -1.70 -2.37
C ALA A 95 -3.49 -0.72 -1.44
N ASN A 96 -4.63 -0.18 -1.88
CA ASN A 96 -5.35 0.80 -1.07
C ASN A 96 -5.94 0.19 0.21
N GLY A 97 -6.41 -1.07 0.14
CA GLY A 97 -6.84 -1.80 1.33
C GLY A 97 -5.70 -2.01 2.34
N LEU A 98 -4.54 -2.45 1.87
CA LEU A 98 -3.37 -2.69 2.72
C LEU A 98 -2.79 -1.39 3.31
N LEU A 99 -2.71 -0.33 2.51
CA LEU A 99 -2.23 0.97 2.94
C LEU A 99 -3.19 1.63 3.95
N ALA A 100 -4.51 1.50 3.76
CA ALA A 100 -5.48 1.99 4.73
C ALA A 100 -5.31 1.29 6.10
N VAL A 101 -5.10 -0.02 6.11
CA VAL A 101 -4.79 -0.77 7.35
C VAL A 101 -3.47 -0.32 7.96
N LEU A 102 -2.44 -0.08 7.14
CA LEU A 102 -1.16 0.42 7.60
C LEU A 102 -1.32 1.78 8.30
N VAL A 103 -2.06 2.72 7.72
CA VAL A 103 -2.34 4.03 8.33
C VAL A 103 -3.11 3.85 9.64
N MET A 104 -4.13 2.98 9.67
CA MET A 104 -4.87 2.66 10.90
C MET A 104 -3.94 2.15 12.01
N VAL A 105 -2.99 1.27 11.68
CA VAL A 105 -1.98 0.76 12.62
C VAL A 105 -1.05 1.87 13.11
N VAL A 106 -0.59 2.76 12.23
CA VAL A 106 0.23 3.92 12.60
C VAL A 106 -0.53 4.82 13.58
N LEU A 107 -1.80 5.11 13.33
CA LEU A 107 -2.61 5.95 14.20
C LEU A 107 -2.81 5.33 15.60
N TRP A 108 -3.02 4.01 15.69
CA TRP A 108 -3.09 3.32 16.98
C TRP A 108 -1.75 3.30 17.73
N ARG A 109 -0.63 3.20 17.02
CA ARG A 109 0.71 3.15 17.64
C ARG A 109 1.17 4.51 18.13
N THR A 110 0.85 5.56 17.38
CA THR A 110 1.16 6.95 17.74
C THR A 110 0.17 7.56 18.73
N GLY A 111 -0.81 6.77 19.21
CA GLY A 111 -1.79 7.20 20.20
C GLY A 111 -2.83 8.19 19.66
N ARG A 112 -2.97 8.31 18.34
CA ARG A 112 -3.93 9.21 17.68
C ARG A 112 -5.33 8.61 17.55
N LEU A 113 -5.45 7.29 17.67
CA LEU A 113 -6.73 6.62 17.82
C LEU A 113 -6.73 5.74 19.08
N PRO A 114 -7.85 5.72 19.84
CA PRO A 114 -7.99 4.82 20.98
C PRO A 114 -8.02 3.35 20.51
N ARG A 115 -7.49 2.45 21.34
CA ARG A 115 -7.43 1.01 21.01
C ARG A 115 -8.77 0.28 21.14
N GLY A 116 -9.66 0.79 22.01
CA GLY A 116 -10.97 0.19 22.32
C GLY A 116 -12.13 0.73 21.47
N ILE A 117 -11.87 1.19 20.25
CA ILE A 117 -12.95 1.68 19.38
C ILE A 117 -13.82 0.52 18.87
N PRO A 118 -15.15 0.75 18.73
CA PRO A 118 -16.08 -0.23 18.17
C PRO A 118 -15.69 -0.72 16.77
N GLY A 119 -16.11 -1.94 16.42
CA GLY A 119 -15.74 -2.58 15.14
C GLY A 119 -16.26 -1.84 13.91
N ASP A 120 -17.48 -1.31 13.96
CA ASP A 120 -18.05 -0.43 12.94
C ASP A 120 -17.23 0.86 12.77
N THR A 121 -16.74 1.44 13.86
CA THR A 121 -15.83 2.60 13.83
C THR A 121 -14.52 2.25 13.14
N ILE A 122 -13.97 1.04 13.36
CA ILE A 122 -12.77 0.58 12.63
C ILE A 122 -13.05 0.52 11.13
N VAL A 123 -14.20 -0.01 10.72
CA VAL A 123 -14.59 -0.08 9.29
C VAL A 123 -14.71 1.31 8.69
N ILE A 124 -15.45 2.21 9.33
CA ILE A 124 -15.69 3.58 8.86
C ILE A 124 -14.37 4.33 8.71
N VAL A 125 -13.53 4.32 9.75
CA VAL A 125 -12.25 5.04 9.74
C VAL A 125 -11.29 4.45 8.71
N THR A 126 -11.18 3.13 8.62
CA THR A 126 -10.30 2.49 7.62
C THR A 126 -10.76 2.81 6.20
N THR A 127 -12.07 2.80 5.94
CA THR A 127 -12.64 3.17 4.64
C THR A 127 -12.39 4.64 4.31
N ALA A 128 -12.57 5.54 5.27
CA ALA A 128 -12.32 6.97 5.08
C ALA A 128 -10.83 7.28 4.82
N LEU A 129 -9.92 6.61 5.54
CA LEU A 129 -8.48 6.70 5.29
C LEU A 129 -8.13 6.20 3.88
N GLY A 130 -8.74 5.09 3.46
CA GLY A 130 -8.62 4.56 2.12
C GLY A 130 -9.13 5.50 1.03
N ALA A 131 -10.28 6.14 1.23
CA ALA A 131 -10.82 7.13 0.31
C ALA A 131 -9.87 8.33 0.16
N LEU A 132 -9.31 8.81 1.28
CA LEU A 132 -8.31 9.87 1.25
C LEU A 132 -7.03 9.44 0.51
N LEU A 133 -6.54 8.22 0.74
CA LEU A 133 -5.38 7.69 0.03
C LEU A 133 -5.62 7.58 -1.48
N ALA A 134 -6.80 7.11 -1.89
CA ALA A 134 -7.20 7.06 -3.29
C ALA A 134 -7.19 8.47 -3.91
N VAL A 135 -7.82 9.46 -3.27
CA VAL A 135 -7.76 10.85 -3.75
C VAL A 135 -6.31 11.35 -3.90
N ILE A 136 -5.45 11.08 -2.91
CA ILE A 136 -4.04 11.50 -2.96
C ILE A 136 -3.30 10.82 -4.11
N TRP A 137 -3.58 9.55 -4.38
CA TRP A 137 -2.99 8.80 -5.49
C TRP A 137 -3.37 9.41 -6.84
N GLU A 138 -4.66 9.59 -7.10
CA GLU A 138 -5.18 10.20 -8.34
C GLU A 138 -4.62 11.62 -8.55
N MET A 139 -4.52 12.40 -7.47
CA MET A 139 -3.86 13.71 -7.53
C MET A 139 -2.37 13.56 -7.89
N GLY A 140 -1.70 12.53 -7.38
CA GLY A 140 -0.32 12.21 -7.70
C GLY A 140 -0.14 11.85 -9.17
N GLU A 141 -1.02 11.02 -9.73
CA GLU A 141 -1.01 10.67 -11.16
C GLU A 141 -1.31 11.88 -12.03
N TRP A 142 -2.32 12.68 -11.68
CA TRP A 142 -2.59 13.93 -12.38
C TRP A 142 -1.40 14.90 -12.36
N LEU A 143 -0.73 15.05 -11.22
CA LEU A 143 0.48 15.87 -11.12
C LEU A 143 1.63 15.29 -11.96
N GLY A 144 1.84 13.97 -11.91
CA GLY A 144 2.83 13.28 -12.72
C GLY A 144 2.58 13.48 -14.21
N HIS A 145 1.35 13.25 -14.65
CA HIS A 145 0.91 13.45 -16.03
C HIS A 145 1.12 14.89 -16.50
N THR A 146 0.74 15.86 -15.66
CA THR A 146 0.76 17.28 -16.01
C THR A 146 2.18 17.84 -16.08
N TYR A 147 3.07 17.41 -15.19
CA TYR A 147 4.37 18.07 -14.98
C TYR A 147 5.60 17.21 -15.30
N LEU A 148 5.46 15.89 -15.39
CA LEU A 148 6.61 14.98 -15.53
C LEU A 148 6.55 14.18 -16.84
N GLU A 149 5.48 13.41 -17.06
CA GLU A 149 5.39 12.45 -18.17
C GLU A 149 3.94 12.25 -18.63
N GLN A 150 3.63 12.54 -19.90
CA GLN A 150 2.25 12.51 -20.41
C GLN A 150 1.70 11.09 -20.63
N SER A 151 2.55 10.06 -20.59
CA SER A 151 2.09 8.68 -20.67
C SER A 151 1.49 8.15 -19.35
N ILE A 152 1.62 8.89 -18.24
CA ILE A 152 0.96 8.51 -16.98
C ILE A 152 -0.55 8.51 -17.20
N GLY A 153 -1.18 7.36 -16.90
CA GLY A 153 -2.61 7.12 -17.05
C GLY A 153 -3.42 8.12 -16.25
N VAL A 154 -4.26 8.89 -16.95
CA VAL A 154 -5.26 9.77 -16.36
C VAL A 154 -6.50 9.74 -17.24
N GLY A 155 -7.67 9.80 -16.62
CA GLY A 155 -8.94 9.83 -17.33
C GLY A 155 -10.13 9.86 -16.37
N TYR A 156 -11.30 10.30 -16.84
CA TYR A 156 -12.47 10.33 -15.97
C TYR A 156 -12.89 8.92 -15.52
N ASP A 157 -13.01 7.99 -16.48
CA ASP A 157 -13.42 6.62 -16.19
C ASP A 157 -12.37 5.87 -15.36
N ASP A 158 -11.09 6.09 -15.70
CA ASP A 158 -9.90 5.60 -15.02
C ASP A 158 -9.93 6.00 -13.53
N THR A 159 -9.78 7.30 -13.27
CA THR A 159 -9.80 7.88 -11.91
C THR A 159 -11.04 7.47 -11.10
N ILE A 160 -12.24 7.51 -11.68
CA ILE A 160 -13.44 7.11 -10.94
C ILE A 160 -13.43 5.61 -10.64
N SER A 161 -12.98 4.77 -11.57
CA SER A 161 -12.91 3.33 -11.37
C SER A 161 -11.86 2.94 -10.33
N ASP A 162 -10.71 3.60 -10.32
CA ASP A 162 -9.61 3.37 -9.40
C ASP A 162 -9.90 3.86 -7.99
N MET A 163 -10.53 5.03 -7.86
CA MET A 163 -11.07 5.48 -6.58
C MET A 163 -12.12 4.52 -6.04
N THR A 164 -13.01 4.04 -6.90
CA THR A 164 -14.07 3.09 -6.50
C THR A 164 -13.47 1.77 -6.03
N ALA A 165 -12.53 1.22 -6.80
CA ALA A 165 -11.79 0.00 -6.47
C ALA A 165 -11.00 0.16 -5.17
N GLY A 166 -10.27 1.27 -5.03
CA GLY A 166 -9.52 1.60 -3.83
C GLY A 166 -10.40 1.69 -2.59
N VAL A 167 -11.53 2.40 -2.65
CA VAL A 167 -12.48 2.53 -1.54
C VAL A 167 -13.08 1.17 -1.17
N ALA A 168 -13.45 0.35 -2.16
CA ALA A 168 -13.94 -1.01 -1.93
C ALA A 168 -12.89 -1.88 -1.22
N GLY A 169 -11.63 -1.80 -1.65
CA GLY A 169 -10.50 -2.48 -1.01
C GLY A 169 -10.32 -2.08 0.46
N SER A 170 -10.39 -0.80 0.76
CA SER A 170 -10.28 -0.29 2.13
C SER A 170 -11.48 -0.63 3.01
N LEU A 171 -12.69 -0.70 2.43
CA LEU A 171 -13.88 -1.21 3.13
C LEU A 171 -13.70 -2.69 3.52
N ILE A 172 -13.31 -3.53 2.56
CA ILE A 172 -13.04 -4.96 2.80
C ILE A 172 -11.95 -5.12 3.88
N ALA A 173 -10.86 -4.37 3.76
CA ALA A 173 -9.76 -4.42 4.72
C ALA A 173 -10.20 -3.97 6.12
N GLY A 174 -11.02 -2.92 6.22
CA GLY A 174 -11.62 -2.45 7.46
C GLY A 174 -12.50 -3.52 8.13
N ILE A 175 -13.34 -4.21 7.36
CA ILE A 175 -14.18 -5.32 7.84
C ILE A 175 -13.32 -6.46 8.38
N LEU A 176 -12.29 -6.86 7.65
CA LEU A 176 -11.37 -7.93 8.06
C LEU A 176 -10.61 -7.54 9.35
N LEU A 177 -10.17 -6.29 9.45
CA LEU A 177 -9.48 -5.76 10.63
C LEU A 177 -10.39 -5.73 11.86
N ALA A 178 -11.63 -5.28 11.70
CA ALA A 178 -12.63 -5.27 12.78
C ALA A 178 -12.92 -6.68 13.29
N ARG A 179 -13.11 -7.66 12.39
CA ARG A 179 -13.35 -9.08 12.75
C ARG A 179 -12.19 -9.69 13.54
N ARG A 180 -10.94 -9.40 13.17
CA ARG A 180 -9.77 -9.91 13.90
C ARG A 180 -9.64 -9.35 15.32
N ARG A 181 -10.23 -8.18 15.59
CA ARG A 181 -10.20 -7.57 16.93
C ARG A 181 -11.39 -7.96 17.81
N GLY A 182 -12.52 -8.31 17.19
CA GLY A 182 -13.70 -8.82 17.89
C GLY A 182 -13.68 -10.33 18.16
N GLY A 183 -12.61 -11.05 17.80
CA GLY A 183 -12.45 -12.46 18.17
C GLY A 183 -12.24 -12.63 19.68
N PRO A 184 -12.68 -13.75 20.28
CA PRO A 184 -12.46 -14.02 21.69
C PRO A 184 -10.95 -13.98 22.00
N GLN A 185 -10.58 -13.19 23.02
CA GLN A 185 -9.22 -13.17 23.59
C GLN A 185 -9.01 -14.39 24.48
#